data_AF-A0A7C3SXV1-F1
#
_entry.id   AF-A0A7C3SXV1-F1
#
_cell.length_a   1.000
_cell.length_b   1.000
_cell.length_c   1.000
_cell.angle_alpha   90.00
_cell.angle_beta   90.00
_cell.angle_gamma   90.00
#
_symmetry.space_group_name_H-M   'P 1'
#
loop_
_entity.id
_entity.type
_entity.pdbx_description
1 polymer ?
#
loop_
_entity_poly.entity_id
_entity_poly.type
_entity_poly.pdbx_seq_one_letter_code
_entity_poly.pdbx_strand_id
1 'polypeptide(L)'
;MRKTLQDYNVSPGSKIDADAVCVQCGTVNPEGTLICRTCGNNLRDQRRLRLQAEEQLLAGEETLPSPRKIVLGIIAVIGTILIIIAGINADRIMLWLVSSGSEYTTENPWSGELGNQLSIMVEDLRLQVLSSNQIYNAIRQPINAENPEGIFVIAIRNAEENIVPVGKAMVKSKGDNYLFTALLDNGAQVRGVAQKQEQKLVAYWDKASCEWNGQKGSASGIVSKRDDGRYEGYGGTDLTNENFGFYAFKLP
;
A
#
# COMPACT_ATOMS: atom_id res chain seq x y z
N MET A 1 32.92 -27.68 86.94
CA MET A 1 32.33 -27.34 85.63
C MET A 1 32.13 -25.83 85.56
N ARG A 2 32.88 -25.14 84.69
CA ARG A 2 32.54 -23.89 83.96
C ARG A 2 33.84 -23.29 83.42
N LYS A 3 34.09 -23.52 82.13
CA LYS A 3 35.20 -22.92 81.38
C LYS A 3 34.75 -21.57 80.83
N THR A 4 35.70 -20.64 80.88
CA THR A 4 35.75 -19.28 80.35
C THR A 4 35.62 -19.25 78.83
N LEU A 5 34.95 -18.20 78.32
CA LEU A 5 34.86 -17.86 76.90
C LEU A 5 36.16 -17.19 76.45
N GLN A 6 36.95 -17.92 75.68
CA GLN A 6 38.03 -17.38 74.88
C GLN A 6 37.96 -18.01 73.49
N ASP A 7 38.23 -17.17 72.49
CA ASP A 7 38.43 -17.46 71.07
C ASP A 7 37.21 -17.37 70.15
N TYR A 8 36.86 -16.13 69.78
CA TYR A 8 36.38 -15.84 68.43
C TYR A 8 37.53 -15.25 67.61
N ASN A 9 38.10 -16.11 66.78
CA ASN A 9 39.18 -15.83 65.85
C ASN A 9 38.59 -15.27 64.54
N VAL A 10 38.58 -13.95 64.37
CA VAL A 10 38.23 -13.30 63.10
C VAL A 10 39.52 -12.92 62.39
N SER A 11 39.83 -13.63 61.32
CA SER A 11 40.98 -13.38 60.44
C SER A 11 40.74 -12.12 59.58
N PRO A 12 41.79 -11.33 59.26
CA PRO A 12 41.71 -9.90 58.98
C PRO A 12 41.53 -9.60 57.49
N GLY A 13 40.41 -8.97 57.10
CA GLY A 13 40.10 -8.66 55.70
C GLY A 13 39.64 -7.22 55.50
N SER A 14 40.55 -6.37 55.02
CA SER A 14 40.39 -4.97 54.61
C SER A 14 39.84 -4.01 55.69
N LYS A 15 40.76 -3.38 56.44
CA LYS A 15 40.46 -2.04 56.93
C LYS A 15 40.30 -1.19 55.67
N ILE A 16 39.06 -0.79 55.35
CA ILE A 16 38.84 0.23 54.31
C ILE A 16 39.53 1.48 54.84
N ASP A 17 40.69 1.79 54.29
CA ASP A 17 41.45 2.98 54.68
C ASP A 17 40.59 4.21 54.39
N ALA A 18 40.43 5.05 55.41
CA ALA A 18 39.66 6.29 55.28
C ALA A 18 40.35 7.23 54.30
N ASP A 19 39.57 7.98 53.53
CA ASP A 19 40.14 8.94 52.59
C ASP A 19 40.93 10.02 53.33
N ALA A 20 42.18 10.28 52.91
CA ALA A 20 43.01 11.33 53.47
C ALA A 20 42.44 12.73 53.19
N VAL A 21 41.59 12.91 52.17
CA VAL A 21 41.03 14.22 51.78
C VAL A 21 39.52 14.23 51.93
N CYS A 22 39.01 15.20 52.67
CA CYS A 22 37.58 15.40 52.86
C CYS A 22 36.94 16.01 51.61
N VAL A 23 35.91 15.37 51.05
CA VAL A 23 35.17 15.89 49.88
C VAL A 23 34.34 17.14 50.21
N GLN A 24 33.93 17.30 51.47
CA GLN A 24 33.04 18.38 51.89
C GLN A 24 33.77 19.71 52.10
N CYS A 25 34.98 19.70 52.68
CA CYS A 25 35.72 20.93 52.99
C CYS A 25 37.14 21.00 52.39
N GLY A 26 37.57 19.97 51.65
CA GLY A 26 38.89 19.92 51.03
C GLY A 26 40.06 19.73 52.00
N THR A 27 39.83 19.65 53.32
CA THR A 27 40.90 19.47 54.30
C THR A 27 41.57 18.10 54.13
N VAL A 28 42.91 18.10 54.10
CA VAL A 28 43.74 16.90 54.22
C VAL A 28 43.85 16.49 55.69
N ASN A 29 43.46 15.26 56.00
CA ASN A 29 43.47 14.64 57.31
C ASN A 29 44.57 13.55 57.34
N PRO A 30 45.19 13.29 58.51
CA PRO A 30 46.14 12.18 58.67
C PRO A 30 45.50 10.83 58.31
N GLU A 31 46.31 9.91 57.80
CA GLU A 31 45.86 8.55 57.46
C GLU A 31 45.26 7.85 58.68
N GLY A 32 44.16 7.11 58.47
CA GLY A 32 43.43 6.43 59.54
C GLY A 32 42.45 7.32 60.35
N THR A 33 42.35 8.61 60.03
CA THR A 33 41.35 9.50 60.64
C THR A 33 39.95 9.16 60.13
N LEU A 34 39.01 8.83 61.03
CA LEU A 34 37.64 8.47 60.66
C LEU A 34 36.74 9.68 60.39
N ILE A 35 37.00 10.81 61.05
CA ILE A 35 36.16 12.01 61.02
C ILE A 35 37.03 13.23 60.70
N CYS A 36 36.62 14.06 59.74
CA CYS A 36 37.36 15.25 59.37
C CYS A 36 37.46 16.22 60.55
N ARG A 37 38.70 16.64 60.85
CA ARG A 37 38.99 17.55 61.97
C ARG A 37 38.39 18.96 61.82
N THR A 38 38.02 19.35 60.61
CA THR A 38 37.55 20.71 60.30
C THR A 38 36.04 20.81 60.24
N CYS A 39 35.38 19.88 59.55
CA CYS A 39 33.94 19.96 59.29
C CYS A 39 33.12 18.79 59.86
N GLY A 40 33.76 17.79 60.48
CA GLY A 40 33.06 16.66 61.07
C GLY A 40 32.57 15.59 60.08
N ASN A 41 32.92 15.67 58.78
CA ASN A 41 32.51 14.67 57.80
C ASN A 41 33.14 13.29 58.06
N ASN A 42 32.39 12.20 57.87
CA ASN A 42 32.90 10.83 58.02
C ASN A 42 33.67 10.36 56.77
N LEU A 43 34.98 10.21 56.90
CA LEU A 43 35.89 9.88 55.80
C LEU A 43 35.81 8.40 55.40
N ARG A 44 35.32 7.54 56.29
CA ARG A 44 35.10 6.12 56.01
C ARG A 44 33.88 5.90 55.11
N ASP A 45 32.80 6.64 55.36
CA ASP A 45 31.59 6.57 54.55
C ASP A 45 31.82 7.18 53.17
N GLN A 46 32.60 8.26 53.09
CA GLN A 46 33.05 8.84 51.83
C GLN A 46 33.77 7.82 50.94
N ARG A 47 34.71 7.03 51.51
CA ARG A 47 35.43 6.00 50.78
C ARG A 47 34.50 4.91 50.24
N ARG A 48 33.55 4.45 51.07
CA ARG A 48 32.57 3.43 50.67
C ARG A 48 31.71 3.88 49.50
N LEU A 49 31.25 5.14 49.52
CA LEU A 49 30.44 5.69 48.43
C LEU A 49 31.23 5.80 47.12
N ARG A 50 32.51 6.16 47.17
CA ARG A 50 33.38 6.17 45.98
C ARG A 50 33.57 4.77 45.39
N LEU A 51 33.82 3.77 46.23
CA LEU A 51 33.97 2.38 45.77
C LEU A 51 32.68 1.83 45.16
N GLN A 52 31.51 2.14 45.75
CA GLN A 52 30.21 1.77 45.19
C GLN A 52 29.94 2.45 43.83
N ALA A 53 30.35 3.71 43.68
CA ALA A 53 30.20 4.43 42.41
C ALA A 53 31.12 3.85 41.32
N GLU A 54 32.36 3.46 41.67
CA GLU A 54 33.28 2.79 40.73
C GLU A 54 32.76 1.41 40.30
N GLU A 55 32.19 0.64 41.22
CA GLU A 55 31.60 -0.67 40.92
C GLU A 55 30.39 -0.57 39.99
N GLN A 56 29.56 0.46 40.16
CA GLN A 56 28.43 0.76 39.25
C GLN A 56 28.86 1.20 37.86
N LEU A 57 29.98 1.93 37.75
CA LEU A 57 30.53 2.32 36.45
C LEU A 57 31.12 1.10 35.70
N LEU A 58 31.71 0.15 36.41
CA LEU A 58 32.24 -1.10 35.84
C LEU A 58 31.12 -2.09 35.46
N ALA A 59 30.00 -2.10 36.19
CA ALA A 59 28.84 -2.96 35.90
C ALA A 59 27.96 -2.43 34.74
N GLY A 60 28.16 -1.19 34.29
CA GLY A 60 27.44 -0.58 33.16
C GLY A 60 27.96 -0.95 31.78
N GLU A 61 29.03 -1.74 31.68
CA GLU A 61 29.58 -2.22 30.41
C GLU A 61 28.86 -3.51 29.97
N GLU A 62 27.54 -3.43 29.80
CA GLU A 62 26.81 -4.47 29.08
C GLU A 62 27.27 -4.45 27.60
N THR A 63 27.94 -5.53 27.20
CA THR A 63 28.44 -5.75 25.86
C THR A 63 27.33 -5.59 24.83
N LEU A 64 27.35 -4.47 24.10
CA LEU A 64 26.49 -4.27 22.94
C LEU A 64 26.63 -5.46 21.98
N PRO A 65 25.52 -6.11 21.57
CA PRO A 65 25.59 -7.22 20.64
C PRO A 65 26.21 -6.74 19.34
N SER A 66 27.19 -7.51 18.84
CA SER A 66 27.93 -7.14 17.64
C SER A 66 26.98 -6.87 16.46
N PRO A 67 27.24 -5.87 15.61
CA PRO A 67 26.35 -5.47 14.52
C PRO A 67 26.02 -6.62 13.56
N ARG A 68 26.88 -7.64 13.46
CA ARG A 68 26.63 -8.86 12.69
C ARG A 68 25.46 -9.69 13.23
N LYS A 69 25.26 -9.77 14.55
CA LYS A 69 24.14 -10.51 15.16
C LYS A 69 22.81 -9.79 14.94
N ILE A 70 22.81 -8.46 14.94
CA ILE A 70 21.62 -7.64 14.65
C ILE A 70 21.21 -7.81 13.18
N VAL A 71 22.16 -7.73 12.24
CA VAL A 71 21.89 -7.91 10.82
C VAL A 71 21.36 -9.31 10.51
N LEU A 72 21.95 -10.36 11.11
CA LEU A 72 21.44 -11.73 10.94
C LEU A 72 20.01 -11.90 11.48
N GLY A 73 19.69 -11.28 12.61
CA GLY A 73 18.34 -11.31 13.17
C GLY A 73 17.31 -10.67 12.25
N ILE A 74 17.65 -9.51 11.66
CA ILE A 74 16.75 -8.80 10.73
C ILE A 74 16.53 -9.62 9.45
N ILE A 75 17.58 -10.22 8.88
CA ILE A 75 17.47 -11.04 7.66
C ILE A 75 16.57 -12.25 7.91
N ALA A 76 16.71 -12.93 9.06
CA ALA A 76 15.88 -14.06 9.41
C ALA A 76 14.39 -13.68 9.47
N VAL A 77 14.07 -12.55 10.11
CA VAL A 77 12.71 -12.02 10.22
C VAL A 77 12.14 -11.67 8.85
N ILE A 78 12.90 -10.97 8.00
CA ILE A 78 12.48 -10.63 6.63
C ILE A 78 12.22 -11.90 5.82
N GLY A 79 13.11 -12.89 5.91
CA GLY A 79 12.95 -14.18 5.22
C GLY A 79 11.67 -14.89 5.62
N THR A 80 11.36 -14.96 6.92
CA THR A 80 10.11 -15.55 7.41
C THR A 80 8.88 -14.79 6.92
N ILE A 81 8.91 -13.46 6.91
CA ILE A 81 7.82 -12.63 6.38
C ILE A 81 7.60 -12.90 4.89
N LEU A 82 8.67 -12.95 4.09
CA LEU A 82 8.57 -13.25 2.66
C LEU A 82 7.96 -14.63 2.38
N ILE A 83 8.33 -15.65 3.17
CA ILE A 83 7.76 -17.01 3.06
C ILE A 83 6.27 -16.99 3.39
N ILE A 84 5.85 -16.27 4.43
CA ILE A 84 4.44 -16.14 4.81
C ILE A 84 3.66 -15.40 3.72
N ILE A 85 4.18 -14.29 3.20
CA ILE A 85 3.55 -13.54 2.10
C ILE A 85 3.41 -14.41 0.85
N ALA A 86 4.45 -15.17 0.50
CA ALA A 86 4.42 -16.10 -0.63
C ALA A 86 3.41 -17.22 -0.42
N GLY A 87 3.30 -17.78 0.79
CA GLY A 87 2.32 -18.81 1.14
C GLY A 87 0.88 -18.31 1.07
N ILE A 88 0.60 -17.09 1.56
CA ILE A 88 -0.73 -16.47 1.50
C ILE A 88 -1.13 -16.12 0.06
N ASN A 89 -0.15 -15.86 -0.83
CA ASN A 89 -0.38 -15.53 -2.24
C ASN A 89 -0.14 -16.69 -3.21
N ALA A 90 0.07 -17.92 -2.73
CA ALA A 90 0.40 -19.07 -3.58
C ALA A 90 -0.69 -19.34 -4.64
N ASP A 91 -1.96 -19.15 -4.28
CA ASP A 91 -3.10 -19.26 -5.21
C ASP A 91 -3.06 -18.21 -6.33
N ARG A 92 -2.56 -17.00 -6.05
CA ARG A 92 -2.39 -15.93 -7.06
C ARG A 92 -1.21 -16.19 -8.00
N ILE A 93 -0.13 -16.78 -7.48
CA ILE A 93 1.06 -17.12 -8.27
C ILE A 93 0.78 -18.30 -9.19
N MET A 94 0.04 -19.31 -8.73
CA MET A 94 -0.33 -20.47 -9.53
C MET A 94 -1.31 -20.10 -10.66
N LEU A 95 -2.25 -19.16 -10.42
CA LEU A 95 -3.12 -18.61 -11.46
C LEU A 95 -2.32 -17.82 -12.52
N TRP A 96 -1.31 -17.06 -12.09
CA TRP A 96 -0.42 -16.33 -13.00
C TRP A 96 0.42 -17.28 -13.86
N LEU A 97 0.97 -18.36 -13.29
CA LEU A 97 1.79 -19.33 -14.02
C LEU A 97 0.98 -20.17 -15.02
N VAL A 98 -0.28 -20.47 -14.72
CA VAL A 98 -1.20 -21.16 -15.65
C VAL A 98 -1.70 -20.21 -16.74
N SER A 99 -1.76 -18.90 -16.48
CA SER A 99 -2.14 -17.89 -17.49
C SER A 99 -1.02 -17.55 -18.49
N SER A 100 0.25 -17.81 -18.14
CA SER A 100 1.42 -17.61 -19.02
C SER A 100 1.53 -18.61 -20.18
N GLY A 101 0.58 -19.55 -20.32
CA GLY A 101 0.49 -20.49 -21.44
C GLY A 101 -0.36 -20.03 -22.63
N SER A 102 -0.91 -18.82 -22.63
CA SER A 102 -1.62 -18.26 -23.79
C SER A 102 -0.65 -17.43 -24.65
N GLU A 103 -0.61 -17.70 -25.96
CA GLU A 103 0.12 -16.90 -26.93
C GLU A 103 -0.14 -15.41 -26.69
N TYR A 104 0.90 -14.66 -26.31
CA TYR A 104 0.89 -13.21 -26.30
C TYR A 104 0.83 -12.70 -27.75
N THR A 105 -0.33 -12.82 -28.37
CA THR A 105 -0.69 -11.90 -29.43
C THR A 105 -0.99 -10.58 -28.73
N THR A 106 -0.18 -9.56 -29.01
CA THR A 106 -0.50 -8.18 -28.67
C THR A 106 -1.69 -7.75 -29.53
N GLU A 107 -2.89 -8.22 -29.16
CA GLU A 107 -4.12 -7.91 -29.86
C GLU A 107 -4.35 -6.39 -29.81
N ASN A 108 -4.10 -5.73 -30.94
CA ASN A 108 -4.29 -4.29 -31.09
C ASN A 108 -5.78 -4.00 -31.34
N PRO A 109 -6.45 -3.10 -30.59
CA PRO A 109 -7.85 -2.75 -30.81
C PRO A 109 -8.16 -2.18 -32.21
N TRP A 110 -7.14 -1.77 -32.98
CA TRP A 110 -7.27 -1.24 -34.33
C TRP A 110 -7.11 -2.25 -35.46
N SER A 111 -6.51 -3.42 -35.20
CA SER A 111 -6.11 -4.35 -36.26
C SER A 111 -6.19 -5.81 -35.82
N GLY A 112 -6.04 -6.73 -36.78
CA GLY A 112 -6.14 -8.16 -36.51
C GLY A 112 -7.56 -8.58 -36.12
N GLU A 113 -7.69 -9.76 -35.54
CA GLU A 113 -8.99 -10.36 -35.24
C GLU A 113 -9.80 -9.54 -34.21
N LEU A 114 -9.15 -9.08 -33.14
CA LEU A 114 -9.78 -8.19 -32.16
C LEU A 114 -10.28 -6.90 -32.82
N GLY A 115 -9.44 -6.24 -33.61
CA GLY A 115 -9.80 -5.02 -34.31
C GLY A 115 -10.99 -5.21 -35.27
N ASN A 116 -11.08 -6.36 -35.95
CA ASN A 116 -12.21 -6.70 -36.80
C ASN A 116 -13.50 -6.86 -35.98
N GLN A 117 -13.45 -7.60 -34.87
CA GLN A 117 -14.61 -7.77 -33.97
C GLN A 117 -15.12 -6.43 -33.43
N LEU A 118 -14.20 -5.57 -32.97
CA LEU A 118 -14.55 -4.24 -32.47
C LEU A 118 -15.08 -3.32 -33.59
N SER A 119 -14.58 -3.46 -34.81
CA SER A 119 -15.10 -2.69 -35.96
C SER A 119 -16.53 -3.07 -36.30
N ILE A 120 -16.86 -4.37 -36.28
CA ILE A 120 -18.25 -4.85 -36.44
C ILE A 120 -19.14 -4.26 -35.34
N MET A 121 -18.71 -4.31 -34.07
CA MET A 121 -19.48 -3.73 -32.96
C MET A 121 -19.76 -2.22 -33.14
N VAL A 122 -18.83 -1.49 -33.75
CA VAL A 122 -18.99 -0.04 -34.00
C VAL A 122 -19.94 0.22 -35.15
N GLU A 123 -19.90 -0.58 -36.21
CA GLU A 123 -20.91 -0.51 -37.26
C GLU A 123 -22.30 -0.88 -36.74
N ASP A 124 -22.41 -1.97 -35.96
CA ASP A 124 -23.67 -2.35 -35.28
C ASP A 124 -24.19 -1.17 -34.45
N LEU A 125 -23.32 -0.56 -33.65
CA LEU A 125 -23.67 0.57 -32.80
C LEU A 125 -24.09 1.78 -33.63
N ARG A 126 -23.41 2.07 -34.76
CA ARG A 126 -23.74 3.19 -35.65
C ARG A 126 -25.14 3.03 -36.25
N LEU A 127 -25.49 1.82 -36.69
CA LEU A 127 -26.79 1.50 -37.27
C LEU A 127 -27.96 1.58 -36.28
N GLN A 128 -27.69 1.55 -34.98
CA GLN A 128 -28.73 1.72 -33.96
C GLN A 128 -29.23 3.16 -33.89
N VAL A 129 -30.50 3.33 -34.27
CA VAL A 129 -31.24 4.58 -34.11
C VAL A 129 -31.92 4.56 -32.75
N LEU A 130 -31.50 5.46 -31.86
CA LEU A 130 -32.09 5.63 -30.53
C LEU A 130 -32.99 6.87 -30.54
N SER A 131 -34.23 6.72 -30.08
CA SER A 131 -35.11 7.88 -29.88
C SER A 131 -34.68 8.67 -28.64
N SER A 132 -34.92 9.99 -28.65
CA SER A 132 -34.62 10.83 -27.48
C SER A 132 -35.34 10.34 -26.22
N ASN A 133 -36.56 9.81 -26.35
CA ASN A 133 -37.31 9.26 -25.22
C ASN A 133 -36.58 8.06 -24.59
N GLN A 134 -36.05 7.13 -25.39
CA GLN A 134 -35.26 6.01 -24.88
C GLN A 134 -34.01 6.48 -24.14
N ILE A 135 -33.30 7.48 -24.69
CA ILE A 135 -32.10 8.06 -24.08
C ILE A 135 -32.43 8.69 -22.72
N TYR A 136 -33.44 9.55 -22.66
CA TYR A 136 -33.81 10.24 -21.42
C TYR A 136 -34.41 9.29 -20.38
N ASN A 137 -35.13 8.25 -20.80
CA ASN A 137 -35.63 7.23 -19.86
C ASN A 137 -34.48 6.43 -19.24
N ALA A 138 -33.48 6.03 -20.01
CA ALA A 138 -32.30 5.33 -19.48
C ALA A 138 -31.54 6.16 -18.45
N ILE A 139 -31.44 7.48 -18.67
CA ILE A 139 -30.81 8.41 -17.71
C ILE A 139 -31.66 8.58 -16.45
N ARG A 140 -32.99 8.72 -16.58
CA ARG A 140 -33.91 8.95 -15.45
C ARG A 140 -34.17 7.71 -14.62
N GLN A 141 -34.17 6.53 -15.24
CA GLN A 141 -34.47 5.25 -14.62
C GLN A 141 -33.41 4.22 -15.03
N PRO A 142 -32.21 4.27 -14.44
CA PRO A 142 -31.14 3.35 -14.80
C PRO A 142 -31.53 1.90 -14.45
N ILE A 143 -31.19 0.98 -15.35
CA ILE A 143 -31.47 -0.44 -15.16
C ILE A 143 -30.35 -1.06 -14.32
N ASN A 144 -30.69 -1.53 -13.13
CA ASN A 144 -29.77 -2.26 -12.28
C ASN A 144 -29.65 -3.74 -12.73
N ALA A 145 -28.92 -3.98 -13.82
CA ALA A 145 -28.67 -5.32 -14.36
C ALA A 145 -27.35 -5.91 -13.82
N GLU A 146 -27.34 -7.19 -13.45
CA GLU A 146 -26.12 -7.90 -13.01
C GLU A 146 -25.08 -8.03 -14.13
N ASN A 147 -25.55 -8.28 -15.36
CA ASN A 147 -24.69 -8.42 -16.53
C ASN A 147 -24.46 -7.05 -17.22
N PRO A 148 -23.20 -6.61 -17.40
CA PRO A 148 -22.87 -5.37 -18.10
C PRO A 148 -22.97 -5.47 -19.64
N GLU A 149 -23.34 -6.60 -20.21
CA GLU A 149 -23.60 -6.70 -21.66
C GLU A 149 -24.81 -5.89 -22.11
N GLY A 150 -24.70 -5.23 -23.25
CA GLY A 150 -25.79 -4.49 -23.87
C GLY A 150 -25.33 -3.17 -24.48
N ILE A 151 -26.30 -2.31 -24.77
CA ILE A 151 -26.09 -0.98 -25.31
C ILE A 151 -26.27 0.03 -24.19
N PHE A 152 -25.46 1.07 -24.20
CA PHE A 152 -25.43 2.11 -23.18
C PHE A 152 -25.52 3.48 -23.83
N VAL A 153 -26.18 4.41 -23.15
CA VAL A 153 -26.05 5.84 -23.37
C VAL A 153 -24.82 6.32 -22.60
N ILE A 154 -23.91 7.03 -23.27
CA ILE A 154 -22.79 7.71 -22.63
C ILE A 154 -23.19 9.16 -22.38
N ALA A 155 -22.94 9.65 -21.16
CA ALA A 155 -23.29 11.00 -20.75
C ALA A 155 -22.17 11.63 -19.91
N ILE A 156 -22.13 12.96 -19.88
CA ILE A 156 -21.23 13.75 -19.04
C ILE A 156 -22.02 14.73 -18.19
N ARG A 157 -21.36 15.27 -17.18
CA ARG A 157 -21.85 16.40 -16.39
C ARG A 157 -21.42 17.69 -17.08
N ASN A 158 -22.38 18.54 -17.45
CA ASN A 158 -22.07 19.85 -18.03
C ASN A 158 -21.77 20.90 -16.94
N ALA A 159 -21.48 22.15 -17.34
CA ALA A 159 -21.17 23.25 -16.42
C ALA A 159 -22.33 23.62 -15.47
N GLU A 160 -23.56 23.24 -15.81
CA GLU A 160 -24.77 23.47 -15.02
C GLU A 160 -25.11 22.25 -14.14
N GLU A 161 -24.18 21.31 -13.98
CA GLU A 161 -24.36 20.08 -13.19
C GLU A 161 -25.41 19.10 -13.76
N ASN A 162 -25.87 19.33 -14.99
CA ASN A 162 -26.83 18.47 -15.69
C ASN A 162 -26.12 17.29 -16.35
N ILE A 163 -26.74 16.11 -16.32
CA ILE A 163 -26.27 14.93 -17.05
C ILE A 163 -26.78 15.01 -18.49
N VAL A 164 -25.85 15.14 -19.43
CA VAL A 164 -26.16 15.34 -20.86
C VAL A 164 -25.59 14.18 -21.67
N PRO A 165 -26.39 13.52 -22.53
CA PRO A 165 -25.89 12.46 -23.40
C PRO A 165 -24.89 13.02 -24.42
N VAL A 166 -23.83 12.27 -24.69
CA VAL A 166 -22.76 12.62 -25.64
C VAL A 166 -22.38 11.48 -26.57
N GLY A 167 -23.09 10.36 -26.50
CA GLY A 167 -22.84 9.21 -27.35
C GLY A 167 -23.48 7.93 -26.85
N LYS A 168 -23.01 6.83 -27.42
CA LYS A 168 -23.48 5.48 -27.13
C LYS A 168 -22.31 4.51 -27.03
N ALA A 169 -22.53 3.40 -26.34
CA ALA A 169 -21.56 2.33 -26.23
C ALA A 169 -22.23 0.96 -26.33
N MET A 170 -21.44 -0.04 -26.69
CA MET A 170 -21.84 -1.45 -26.75
C MET A 170 -20.82 -2.28 -26.00
N VAL A 171 -21.31 -3.22 -25.18
CA VAL A 171 -20.51 -4.17 -24.42
C VAL A 171 -20.98 -5.59 -24.74
N LYS A 172 -20.04 -6.48 -25.07
CA LYS A 172 -20.27 -7.92 -25.31
C LYS A 172 -19.28 -8.74 -24.49
N SER A 173 -19.70 -9.84 -23.88
CA SER A 173 -18.79 -10.76 -23.18
C SER A 173 -17.97 -11.59 -24.18
N LYS A 174 -16.74 -11.93 -23.79
CA LYS A 174 -15.81 -12.80 -24.53
C LYS A 174 -14.97 -13.57 -23.51
N GLY A 175 -15.41 -14.77 -23.15
CA GLY A 175 -14.81 -15.54 -22.05
C GLY A 175 -14.89 -14.77 -20.74
N ASP A 176 -13.76 -14.57 -20.07
CA ASP A 176 -13.66 -13.82 -18.81
C ASP A 176 -13.55 -12.29 -18.99
N ASN A 177 -13.54 -11.82 -20.24
CA ASN A 177 -13.38 -10.41 -20.59
C ASN A 177 -14.65 -9.83 -21.21
N TYR A 178 -14.68 -8.51 -21.34
CA TYR A 178 -15.71 -7.77 -22.05
C TYR A 178 -15.10 -6.97 -23.19
N LEU A 179 -15.57 -7.22 -24.41
CA LEU A 179 -15.34 -6.31 -25.52
C LEU A 179 -16.23 -5.09 -25.36
N PHE A 180 -15.66 -3.91 -25.56
CA PHE A 180 -16.45 -2.69 -25.52
C PHE A 180 -16.09 -1.76 -26.66
N THR A 181 -17.08 -1.01 -27.10
CA THR A 181 -16.92 0.08 -28.07
C THR A 181 -17.82 1.24 -27.66
N ALA A 182 -17.34 2.46 -27.84
CA ALA A 182 -18.08 3.69 -27.62
C ALA A 182 -17.90 4.58 -28.84
N LEU A 183 -18.99 5.22 -29.25
CA LEU A 183 -19.05 6.20 -30.32
C LEU A 183 -19.70 7.47 -29.76
N LEU A 184 -18.94 8.55 -29.74
CA LEU A 184 -19.37 9.86 -29.27
C LEU A 184 -19.94 10.68 -30.42
N ASP A 185 -20.81 11.64 -30.11
CA ASP A 185 -21.51 12.47 -31.10
C ASP A 185 -20.55 13.37 -31.90
N ASN A 186 -19.38 13.69 -31.33
CA ASN A 186 -18.31 14.41 -32.01
C ASN A 186 -17.46 13.52 -32.95
N GLY A 187 -17.84 12.26 -33.13
CA GLY A 187 -17.14 11.29 -33.97
C GLY A 187 -15.97 10.57 -33.28
N ALA A 188 -15.65 10.92 -32.04
CA ALA A 188 -14.62 10.21 -31.29
C ALA A 188 -15.06 8.77 -30.97
N GLN A 189 -14.10 7.86 -30.94
CA GLN A 189 -14.33 6.45 -30.71
C GLN A 189 -13.43 5.96 -29.59
N VAL A 190 -13.95 5.09 -28.72
CA VAL A 190 -13.14 4.33 -27.76
C VAL A 190 -13.46 2.85 -27.94
N ARG A 191 -12.47 1.98 -27.92
CA ARG A 191 -12.68 0.53 -28.06
C ARG A 191 -11.60 -0.29 -27.38
N GLY A 192 -11.94 -1.49 -26.96
CA GLY A 192 -10.97 -2.37 -26.34
C GLY A 192 -11.58 -3.53 -25.59
N VAL A 193 -10.78 -4.06 -24.68
CA VAL A 193 -11.10 -5.18 -23.81
C VAL A 193 -11.02 -4.72 -22.36
N ALA A 194 -12.07 -5.00 -21.60
CA ALA A 194 -12.13 -4.76 -20.17
C ALA A 194 -12.18 -6.08 -19.39
N GLN A 195 -11.52 -6.11 -18.25
CA GLN A 195 -11.53 -7.20 -17.29
C GLN A 195 -12.43 -6.88 -16.10
N LYS A 196 -13.16 -7.87 -15.62
CA LYS A 196 -13.91 -7.72 -14.36
C LYS A 196 -12.96 -7.90 -13.18
N GLN A 197 -12.90 -6.89 -12.32
CA GLN A 197 -12.18 -6.91 -11.05
C GLN A 197 -13.15 -6.51 -9.95
N GLU A 198 -13.60 -7.49 -9.18
CA GLU A 198 -14.63 -7.30 -8.15
C GLU A 198 -15.90 -6.65 -8.75
N GLN A 199 -16.20 -5.40 -8.37
CA GLN A 199 -17.35 -4.60 -8.82
C GLN A 199 -16.97 -3.57 -9.91
N LYS A 200 -15.79 -3.71 -10.50
CA LYS A 200 -15.21 -2.78 -11.47
C LYS A 200 -14.91 -3.48 -12.79
N LEU A 201 -15.04 -2.74 -13.88
CA LEU A 201 -14.53 -3.11 -15.20
C LEU A 201 -13.30 -2.26 -15.48
N VAL A 202 -12.17 -2.90 -15.79
CA VAL A 202 -10.87 -2.23 -15.94
C VAL A 202 -10.34 -2.50 -17.34
N ALA A 203 -9.99 -1.44 -18.06
CA ALA A 203 -9.32 -1.50 -19.35
C ALA A 203 -7.91 -0.90 -19.22
N TYR A 204 -6.90 -1.68 -19.60
CA TYR A 204 -5.49 -1.28 -19.54
C TYR A 204 -5.01 -0.64 -20.85
N TRP A 205 -3.92 0.13 -20.77
CA TRP A 205 -3.32 0.90 -21.88
C TRP A 205 -2.97 0.08 -23.13
N ASP A 206 -2.69 -1.21 -22.95
CA ASP A 206 -2.35 -2.16 -24.01
C ASP A 206 -3.57 -2.92 -24.56
N LYS A 207 -4.75 -2.74 -23.95
CA LYS A 207 -6.00 -3.44 -24.28
C LYS A 207 -7.11 -2.53 -24.75
N ALA A 208 -6.91 -1.22 -24.67
CA ALA A 208 -7.88 -0.23 -25.13
C ALA A 208 -7.21 0.91 -25.89
N SER A 209 -7.98 1.50 -26.79
CA SER A 209 -7.51 2.59 -27.64
C SER A 209 -8.67 3.52 -27.98
N CYS A 210 -8.33 4.75 -28.34
CA CYS A 210 -9.29 5.74 -28.80
C CYS A 210 -8.86 6.37 -30.12
N GLU A 211 -9.82 6.92 -30.84
CA GLU A 211 -9.62 7.79 -31.98
C GLU A 211 -10.30 9.12 -31.69
N TRP A 212 -9.52 10.20 -31.76
CA TRP A 212 -9.99 11.56 -31.53
C TRP A 212 -9.31 12.51 -32.50
N ASN A 213 -10.10 13.35 -33.19
CA ASN A 213 -9.60 14.27 -34.23
C ASN A 213 -8.76 13.57 -35.32
N GLY A 214 -9.10 12.33 -35.68
CA GLY A 214 -8.38 11.52 -36.67
C GLY A 214 -7.04 10.94 -36.19
N GLN A 215 -6.68 11.15 -34.92
CA GLN A 215 -5.50 10.55 -34.30
C GLN A 215 -5.92 9.35 -33.46
N LYS A 216 -5.14 8.27 -33.54
CA LYS A 216 -5.34 7.05 -32.76
C LYS A 216 -4.30 6.98 -31.66
N GLY A 217 -4.74 6.61 -30.47
CA GLY A 217 -3.89 6.52 -29.29
C GLY A 217 -4.36 5.43 -28.33
N SER A 218 -3.47 5.04 -27.42
CA SER A 218 -3.82 4.14 -26.33
C SER A 218 -4.79 4.82 -25.36
N ALA A 219 -5.65 4.02 -24.74
CA ALA A 219 -6.59 4.48 -23.74
C ALA A 219 -6.61 3.50 -22.56
N SER A 220 -6.93 4.01 -21.38
CA SER A 220 -7.20 3.18 -20.21
C SER A 220 -8.37 3.75 -19.42
N GLY A 221 -9.00 2.92 -18.60
CA GLY A 221 -10.07 3.40 -17.76
C GLY A 221 -10.63 2.35 -16.82
N ILE A 222 -11.45 2.83 -15.90
CA ILE A 222 -12.17 2.05 -14.92
C ILE A 222 -13.62 2.47 -14.89
N VAL A 223 -14.52 1.49 -14.84
CA VAL A 223 -15.96 1.72 -14.73
C VAL A 223 -16.47 0.98 -13.51
N SER A 224 -17.20 1.68 -12.64
CA SER A 224 -17.85 1.12 -11.45
C SER A 224 -19.36 1.20 -11.59
N LYS A 225 -20.06 0.10 -11.32
CA LYS A 225 -21.53 0.10 -11.22
C LYS A 225 -21.94 0.71 -9.87
N ARG A 226 -22.99 1.52 -9.85
CA ARG A 226 -23.60 2.08 -8.65
C ARG A 226 -24.90 1.34 -8.31
N ASP A 227 -25.37 1.53 -7.08
CA ASP A 227 -26.57 0.86 -6.56
C ASP A 227 -27.85 1.25 -7.32
N ASP A 228 -27.89 2.44 -7.91
CA ASP A 228 -28.99 2.92 -8.75
C ASP A 228 -28.98 2.32 -10.17
N GLY A 229 -27.97 1.50 -10.51
CA GLY A 229 -27.81 0.88 -11.82
C GLY A 229 -27.01 1.71 -12.83
N ARG A 230 -26.63 2.95 -12.51
CA ARG A 230 -25.75 3.74 -13.37
C ARG A 230 -24.32 3.22 -13.28
N TYR A 231 -23.57 3.40 -14.36
CA TYR A 231 -22.15 3.14 -14.40
C TYR A 231 -21.40 4.47 -14.39
N GLU A 232 -20.34 4.54 -13.62
CA GLU A 232 -19.48 5.72 -13.52
C GLU A 232 -18.07 5.35 -13.95
N GLY A 233 -17.58 6.04 -14.97
CA GLY A 233 -16.34 5.74 -15.64
C GLY A 233 -15.33 6.87 -15.54
N TYR A 234 -14.07 6.49 -15.40
CA TYR A 234 -12.92 7.40 -15.40
C TYR A 234 -11.84 6.81 -16.29
N GLY A 235 -11.24 7.62 -17.15
CA GLY A 235 -10.19 7.14 -18.06
C GLY A 235 -9.29 8.25 -18.59
N GLY A 236 -8.29 7.84 -19.36
CA GLY A 236 -7.33 8.73 -19.99
C GLY A 236 -6.84 8.16 -21.31
N THR A 237 -6.16 9.01 -22.09
CA THR A 237 -5.51 8.64 -23.35
C THR A 237 -4.11 9.24 -23.39
N ASP A 238 -3.21 8.65 -24.18
CA ASP A 238 -1.88 9.21 -24.49
C ASP A 238 -1.92 10.41 -25.44
N LEU A 239 -3.08 10.71 -26.04
CA LEU A 239 -3.26 11.85 -26.94
C LEU A 239 -3.36 13.21 -26.19
N THR A 240 -3.60 13.20 -24.88
CA THR A 240 -3.72 14.40 -24.04
C THR A 240 -3.32 14.10 -22.60
N ASN A 241 -3.03 15.14 -21.81
CA ASN A 241 -2.78 15.01 -20.37
C ASN A 241 -4.06 15.07 -19.51
N GLU A 242 -5.23 15.19 -20.16
CA GLU A 242 -6.52 15.28 -19.48
C GLU A 242 -7.08 13.89 -19.13
N ASN A 243 -7.78 13.84 -17.99
CA ASN A 243 -8.58 12.69 -17.59
C ASN A 243 -10.05 12.97 -17.90
N PHE A 244 -10.77 11.92 -18.31
CA PHE A 244 -12.16 11.98 -18.70
C PHE A 244 -13.02 11.23 -17.69
N GLY A 245 -14.08 11.90 -17.21
CA GLY A 245 -15.14 11.28 -16.42
C GLY A 245 -16.41 11.16 -17.26
N PHE A 246 -17.13 10.05 -17.12
CA PHE A 246 -18.41 9.85 -17.81
C PHE A 246 -19.37 8.98 -16.99
N TYR A 247 -20.63 9.02 -17.38
CA TYR A 247 -21.67 8.11 -16.91
C TYR A 247 -22.14 7.24 -18.07
N ALA A 248 -22.50 5.98 -17.77
CA ALA A 248 -23.12 5.08 -18.72
C ALA A 248 -24.42 4.52 -18.18
N PHE A 249 -25.46 4.53 -19.01
CA PHE A 249 -26.81 4.09 -18.65
C PHE A 249 -27.26 2.99 -19.61
N LYS A 250 -27.53 1.80 -19.08
CA LYS A 250 -27.93 0.65 -19.88
C LYS A 250 -29.30 0.87 -20.51
N LEU A 251 -29.42 0.57 -21.80
CA LEU A 251 -30.71 0.52 -22.50
C LEU A 251 -31.40 -0.84 -22.25
N PRO A 252 -32.75 -0.87 -22.24
CA PRO A 252 -33.53 -2.10 -22.13
C PRO A 252 -33.22 -3.13 -23.23
#